data_AF-A0A7S1PZF7-F1
#
_entry.id   AF-A0A7S1PZF7-F1
#
_cell.length_a   1.000
_cell.length_b   1.000
_cell.length_c   1.000
_cell.angle_alpha   90.00
_cell.angle_beta   90.00
_cell.angle_gamma   90.00
#
_symmetry.space_group_name_H-M   'P 1'
#
loop_
_entity.id
_entity.type
_entity.pdbx_description
1 polymer ?
#
loop_
_entity_poly.entity_id
_entity_poly.type
_entity_poly.pdbx_seq_one_letter_code
_entity_poly.pdbx_strand_id
1 'polypeptide(L)'
;EGSHPSLPLRGPCTAAFVGRPMAKEGEEQFQRIVSATRLHLPLDATAIPEATEQHLRNYVKSSQRLGVVAAIAVNAHEALVKQIAEEEAPGFRLHVLPVPCWGAFVPALNALLNFAQRCGAKYILYQSLEVQCTTAVLQRLLDHHTDDMLVVGPVFDGHDFQPGERLLNGRTTPWNTLALWSVRKLALTGFLCIADGLPDVAPSIGREGMQPVRGNPQEH
;
A
#
# COMPACT_ATOMS: atom_id res chain seq x y z
N GLU A 1 -50.10 -5.81 25.34
CA GLU A 1 -49.53 -6.55 24.19
C GLU A 1 -48.65 -5.61 23.39
N GLY A 2 -47.47 -6.06 22.97
CA GLY A 2 -46.52 -5.24 22.21
C GLY A 2 -45.07 -5.30 22.71
N SER A 3 -44.58 -6.50 23.05
CA SER A 3 -43.18 -6.76 23.37
C SER A 3 -42.35 -6.90 22.09
N HIS A 4 -41.51 -5.90 21.77
CA HIS A 4 -40.45 -6.06 20.78
C HIS A 4 -39.18 -6.62 21.44
N PRO A 5 -38.58 -7.70 20.90
CA PRO A 5 -37.32 -8.21 21.43
C PRO A 5 -36.15 -7.39 20.87
N SER A 6 -35.32 -6.88 21.79
CA SER A 6 -34.02 -6.27 21.50
C SER A 6 -33.03 -7.33 21.00
N LEU A 7 -32.54 -7.16 19.78
CA LEU A 7 -31.44 -7.95 19.22
C LEU A 7 -30.11 -7.58 19.91
N PRO A 8 -29.30 -8.55 20.38
CA PRO A 8 -27.96 -8.24 20.86
C PRO A 8 -27.03 -7.99 19.67
N LEU A 9 -26.46 -6.79 19.62
CA LEU A 9 -25.33 -6.44 18.76
C LEU A 9 -24.16 -7.37 19.09
N ARG A 10 -23.82 -8.27 18.16
CA ARG A 10 -22.59 -9.06 18.21
C ARG A 10 -21.40 -8.10 18.17
N GLY A 11 -20.64 -8.06 19.26
CA GLY A 11 -19.33 -7.40 19.29
C GLY A 11 -18.33 -8.08 18.35
N PRO A 12 -17.27 -7.38 17.93
CA PRO A 12 -16.27 -7.96 17.04
C PRO A 12 -15.49 -9.09 17.75
N CYS A 13 -15.39 -10.23 17.08
CA CYS A 13 -14.50 -11.33 17.42
C CYS A 13 -13.07 -10.80 17.63
N THR A 14 -12.64 -10.72 18.87
CA THR A 14 -11.23 -10.59 19.22
C THR A 14 -10.62 -11.97 19.06
N ALA A 15 -9.96 -12.22 17.92
CA ALA A 15 -9.07 -13.36 17.81
C ALA A 15 -7.91 -13.13 18.79
N ALA A 16 -7.90 -13.91 19.86
CA ALA A 16 -6.84 -13.88 20.86
C ALA A 16 -5.51 -14.27 20.20
N PHE A 17 -4.53 -13.37 20.27
CA PHE A 17 -3.13 -13.67 19.99
C PHE A 17 -2.63 -14.62 21.09
N VAL A 18 -2.63 -15.92 20.82
CA VAL A 18 -2.08 -16.93 21.73
C VAL A 18 -0.57 -17.05 21.50
N GLY A 19 0.20 -16.74 22.55
CA GLY A 19 1.56 -17.24 22.82
C GLY A 19 2.64 -16.88 21.80
N ARG A 20 3.33 -15.75 21.97
CA ARG A 20 4.61 -15.49 21.29
C ARG A 20 5.79 -15.70 22.24
N PRO A 21 6.88 -16.37 21.80
CA PRO A 21 8.15 -16.30 22.49
C PRO A 21 8.62 -14.85 22.53
N MET A 22 9.28 -14.44 23.62
CA MET A 22 9.72 -13.05 23.83
C MET A 22 10.60 -12.59 22.66
N ALA A 23 10.00 -11.82 21.76
CA ALA A 23 10.71 -11.16 20.69
C ALA A 23 11.54 -10.04 21.30
N LYS A 24 12.72 -9.76 20.73
CA LYS A 24 13.54 -8.61 21.16
C LYS A 24 12.70 -7.33 20.96
N GLU A 25 12.76 -6.37 21.87
CA GLU A 25 11.88 -5.18 21.89
C GLU A 25 11.79 -4.42 20.53
N GLY A 26 12.81 -4.52 19.66
CA GLY A 26 12.77 -3.98 18.29
C GLY A 26 11.96 -4.79 17.27
N GLU A 27 11.83 -6.11 17.44
CA GLU A 27 11.04 -6.98 16.55
C GLU A 27 9.53 -6.83 16.78
N GLU A 28 9.10 -6.42 17.98
CA GLU A 28 7.67 -6.16 18.25
C GLU A 28 7.20 -4.83 17.64
N GLN A 29 8.10 -3.85 17.52
CA GLN A 29 7.76 -2.52 17.00
C GLN A 29 7.28 -2.58 15.54
N PHE A 30 7.93 -3.39 14.71
CA PHE A 30 7.60 -3.50 13.28
C PHE A 30 6.36 -4.36 13.01
N GLN A 31 5.89 -5.14 13.99
CA GLN A 31 4.67 -5.93 13.84
C GLN A 31 3.40 -5.07 13.72
N ARG A 32 3.50 -3.78 14.09
CA ARG A 32 2.43 -2.80 13.92
C ARG A 32 2.48 -2.09 12.56
N ILE A 33 3.36 -2.54 11.66
CA ILE A 33 3.57 -1.96 10.34
C ILE A 33 3.16 -2.99 9.27
N VAL A 34 2.38 -2.52 8.30
CA VAL A 34 2.15 -3.25 7.05
C VAL A 34 3.02 -2.63 5.97
N SER A 35 3.92 -3.40 5.39
CA SER A 35 4.57 -3.02 4.13
C SER A 35 3.58 -3.23 2.99
N ALA A 36 3.44 -2.24 2.13
CA ALA A 36 2.40 -2.21 1.10
C ALA A 36 2.99 -1.78 -0.24
N THR A 37 2.65 -2.50 -1.29
CA THR A 37 2.95 -2.09 -2.67
C THR A 37 1.80 -2.45 -3.60
N ARG A 38 1.89 -2.00 -4.85
CA ARG A 38 0.88 -2.26 -5.88
C ARG A 38 1.57 -2.69 -7.16
N LEU A 39 0.95 -3.62 -7.86
CA LEU A 39 1.44 -4.13 -9.13
C LEU A 39 0.33 -4.00 -10.17
N HIS A 40 0.52 -3.06 -11.10
CA HIS A 40 -0.36 -2.85 -12.24
C HIS A 40 0.23 -3.55 -13.45
N LEU A 41 -0.49 -4.54 -14.00
CA LEU A 41 -0.09 -5.25 -15.21
C LEU A 41 -1.13 -5.01 -16.30
N PRO A 42 -0.74 -4.99 -17.59
CA PRO A 42 -1.72 -5.00 -18.68
C PRO A 42 -2.71 -6.16 -18.52
N LEU A 43 -4.00 -5.94 -18.80
CA LEU A 43 -5.04 -6.97 -18.62
C LEU A 43 -4.84 -8.18 -19.54
N ASP A 44 -4.16 -7.98 -20.66
CA ASP A 44 -3.82 -8.97 -21.67
C ASP A 44 -2.43 -9.60 -21.44
N ALA A 45 -1.70 -9.17 -20.42
CA ALA A 45 -0.45 -9.81 -20.06
C ALA A 45 -0.72 -11.28 -19.72
N THR A 46 0.09 -12.18 -20.26
CA THR A 46 0.01 -13.61 -19.95
C THR A 46 1.01 -14.00 -18.86
N ALA A 47 1.99 -13.13 -18.61
CA ALA A 47 3.06 -13.32 -17.62
C ALA A 47 3.45 -11.97 -17.00
N ILE A 48 4.11 -12.04 -15.84
CA ILE A 48 4.76 -10.89 -15.21
C ILE A 48 6.09 -10.66 -15.95
N PRO A 49 6.41 -9.43 -16.38
CA PRO A 49 7.71 -9.12 -16.98
C PRO A 49 8.87 -9.50 -16.05
N GLU A 50 9.95 -10.03 -16.60
CA GLU A 50 11.10 -10.56 -15.82
C GLU A 50 11.67 -9.53 -14.82
N ALA A 51 11.84 -8.27 -15.26
CA ALA A 51 12.31 -7.19 -14.38
C ALA A 51 11.35 -6.96 -13.20
N THR A 52 10.05 -6.97 -13.46
CA THR A 52 9.00 -6.80 -12.45
C THR A 52 8.95 -7.98 -11.48
N GLU A 53 9.12 -9.21 -11.98
CA GLU A 53 9.23 -10.40 -11.14
C GLU A 53 10.46 -10.29 -10.23
N GLN A 54 11.61 -9.86 -10.75
CA GLN A 54 12.82 -9.69 -9.94
C GLN A 54 12.63 -8.63 -8.86
N HIS A 55 11.97 -7.50 -9.17
CA HIS A 55 11.62 -6.49 -8.17
C HIS A 55 10.63 -7.03 -7.13
N LEU A 56 9.64 -7.81 -7.54
CA LEU A 56 8.71 -8.49 -6.63
C LEU A 56 9.44 -9.41 -5.66
N ARG A 57 10.32 -10.28 -6.16
CA ARG A 57 11.15 -11.18 -5.31
C ARG A 57 11.98 -10.38 -4.30
N ASN A 58 12.62 -9.30 -4.76
CA ASN A 58 13.38 -8.40 -3.90
C ASN A 58 12.51 -7.75 -2.80
N TYR A 59 11.32 -7.27 -3.16
CA TYR A 59 10.34 -6.69 -2.22
C TYR A 59 9.90 -7.71 -1.17
N VAL A 60 9.58 -8.94 -1.57
CA VAL A 60 9.13 -10.02 -0.68
C VAL A 60 10.24 -10.35 0.33
N LYS A 61 11.44 -10.61 -0.16
CA LYS A 61 12.61 -10.92 0.67
C LYS A 61 13.00 -9.77 1.59
N SER A 62 12.86 -8.53 1.13
CA SER A 62 13.11 -7.34 1.97
C SER A 62 12.08 -7.24 3.10
N SER A 63 10.79 -7.35 2.76
CA SER A 63 9.69 -7.26 3.74
C SER A 63 9.76 -8.40 4.78
N GLN A 64 10.18 -9.60 4.38
CA GLN A 64 10.43 -10.72 5.29
C GLN A 64 11.57 -10.40 6.26
N ARG A 65 12.71 -9.87 5.77
CA ARG A 65 13.84 -9.49 6.61
C ARG A 65 13.50 -8.37 7.60
N LEU A 66 12.59 -7.47 7.24
CA LEU A 66 12.07 -6.45 8.13
C LEU A 66 11.15 -7.01 9.23
N GLY A 67 10.65 -8.24 9.12
CA GLY A 67 9.73 -8.83 10.08
C GLY A 67 8.33 -8.21 10.09
N VAL A 68 7.95 -7.49 9.03
CA VAL A 68 6.63 -6.86 8.86
C VAL A 68 5.63 -7.80 8.20
N VAL A 69 4.33 -7.48 8.26
CA VAL A 69 3.34 -8.09 7.35
C VAL A 69 3.40 -7.35 6.02
N ALA A 70 3.31 -8.07 4.90
CA ALA A 70 3.29 -7.46 3.56
C ALA A 70 1.90 -7.56 2.92
N ALA A 71 1.55 -6.58 2.09
CA ALA A 71 0.37 -6.58 1.27
C ALA A 71 0.66 -6.04 -0.14
N ILE A 72 0.15 -6.71 -1.17
CA ILE A 72 0.32 -6.33 -2.57
C ILE A 72 -1.05 -6.20 -3.22
N ALA A 73 -1.41 -5.00 -3.69
CA ALA A 73 -2.59 -4.83 -4.53
C ALA A 73 -2.26 -5.18 -5.99
N VAL A 74 -3.13 -5.96 -6.65
CA VAL A 74 -2.93 -6.40 -8.03
C VAL A 74 -4.21 -6.24 -8.83
N ASN A 75 -4.14 -5.79 -10.07
CA ASN A 75 -5.31 -5.79 -10.96
C ASN A 75 -5.52 -7.16 -11.65
N ALA A 76 -4.44 -7.91 -11.84
CA ALA A 76 -4.41 -9.19 -12.52
C ALA A 76 -3.35 -10.12 -11.88
N HIS A 77 -3.29 -11.37 -12.33
CA HIS A 77 -2.25 -12.35 -11.95
C HIS A 77 -2.10 -12.65 -10.44
N GLU A 78 -3.18 -12.54 -9.66
CA GLU A 78 -3.15 -12.80 -8.21
C GLU A 78 -2.49 -14.14 -7.85
N ALA A 79 -2.85 -15.21 -8.55
CA ALA A 79 -2.31 -16.55 -8.30
C ALA A 79 -0.79 -16.62 -8.54
N LEU A 80 -0.30 -15.99 -9.60
CA LEU A 80 1.12 -15.99 -9.95
C LEU A 80 1.94 -15.16 -8.96
N VAL A 81 1.43 -13.99 -8.53
CA VAL A 81 2.07 -13.17 -7.49
C VAL A 81 2.18 -13.94 -6.16
N LYS A 82 1.11 -14.67 -5.78
CA LYS A 82 1.14 -15.54 -4.58
C LYS A 82 2.18 -16.65 -4.73
N GLN A 83 2.25 -17.30 -5.89
CA GLN A 83 3.23 -18.35 -6.15
C GLN A 83 4.66 -17.83 -6.01
N ILE A 84 5.00 -16.72 -6.68
CA ILE A 84 6.34 -16.10 -6.61
C ILE A 84 6.70 -15.74 -5.16
N ALA A 85 5.74 -15.19 -4.41
CA ALA A 85 5.97 -14.82 -3.01
C ALA A 85 6.24 -16.05 -2.11
N GLU A 86 5.49 -17.15 -2.30
CA GLU A 86 5.69 -18.38 -1.53
C GLU A 86 7.01 -19.08 -1.90
N GLU A 87 7.40 -19.07 -3.18
CA GLU A 87 8.71 -19.59 -3.63
C GLU A 87 9.88 -18.78 -3.03
N GLU A 88 9.78 -17.45 -3.02
CA GLU A 88 10.85 -16.58 -2.54
C GLU A 88 10.97 -16.57 -1.01
N ALA A 89 9.85 -16.62 -0.30
CA ALA A 89 9.80 -16.53 1.16
C ALA A 89 8.70 -17.44 1.75
N PRO A 90 8.94 -18.78 1.82
CA PRO A 90 7.96 -19.72 2.31
C PRO A 90 7.45 -19.38 3.72
N GLY A 91 6.13 -19.41 3.91
CA GLY A 91 5.48 -19.07 5.18
C GLY A 91 5.56 -17.60 5.59
N PHE A 92 6.05 -16.70 4.74
CA PHE A 92 6.01 -15.27 5.00
C PHE A 92 4.57 -14.73 4.95
N ARG A 93 4.23 -13.86 5.90
CA ARG A 93 2.89 -13.26 5.99
C ARG A 93 2.72 -12.16 4.95
N LEU A 94 2.41 -12.57 3.72
CA LEU A 94 2.13 -11.71 2.59
C LEU A 94 0.70 -11.92 2.08
N HIS A 95 -0.02 -10.82 1.84
CA HIS A 95 -1.39 -10.84 1.35
C HIS A 95 -1.48 -10.19 -0.03
N VAL A 96 -2.01 -10.91 -1.01
CA VAL A 96 -2.30 -10.36 -2.34
C VAL A 96 -3.78 -9.95 -2.38
N LEU A 97 -4.04 -8.70 -2.73
CA LEU A 97 -5.37 -8.10 -2.77
C LEU A 97 -5.80 -7.85 -4.23
N PRO A 98 -6.82 -8.55 -4.75
CA PRO A 98 -7.34 -8.27 -6.09
C PRO A 98 -8.10 -6.94 -6.11
N VAL A 99 -7.75 -6.08 -7.06
CA VAL A 99 -8.35 -4.76 -7.31
C VAL A 99 -8.70 -4.66 -8.80
N PRO A 100 -9.84 -5.24 -9.23
CA PRO A 100 -10.19 -5.31 -10.65
C PRO A 100 -10.51 -3.93 -11.26
N CYS A 101 -11.03 -3.00 -10.46
CA CYS A 101 -11.25 -1.61 -10.87
C CYS A 101 -10.02 -0.77 -10.49
N TRP A 102 -8.97 -0.80 -11.32
CA TRP A 102 -7.68 -0.23 -10.95
C TRP A 102 -7.65 1.30 -10.88
N GLY A 103 -8.35 1.98 -11.79
CA GLY A 103 -8.20 3.43 -11.95
C GLY A 103 -6.77 3.80 -12.32
N ALA A 104 -6.19 4.81 -11.67
CA ALA A 104 -4.78 5.13 -11.83
C ALA A 104 -3.96 4.64 -10.62
N PHE A 105 -4.33 5.06 -9.40
CA PHE A 105 -3.58 4.80 -8.18
C PHE A 105 -4.50 4.54 -6.97
N VAL A 106 -5.53 5.38 -6.80
CA VAL A 106 -6.33 5.49 -5.58
C VAL A 106 -7.01 4.18 -5.16
N PRO A 107 -7.66 3.41 -6.05
CA PRO A 107 -8.31 2.16 -5.66
C PRO A 107 -7.36 1.15 -5.01
N ALA A 108 -6.17 0.98 -5.59
CA ALA A 108 -5.15 0.06 -5.06
C ALA A 108 -4.62 0.54 -3.68
N LEU A 109 -4.35 1.84 -3.55
CA LEU A 109 -3.88 2.43 -2.30
C LEU A 109 -4.93 2.28 -1.18
N ASN A 110 -6.20 2.57 -1.47
CA ASN A 110 -7.28 2.43 -0.49
C ASN A 110 -7.59 0.97 -0.14
N ALA A 111 -7.41 0.01 -1.06
CA ALA A 111 -7.52 -1.41 -0.74
C ALA A 111 -6.45 -1.86 0.27
N LEU A 112 -5.20 -1.40 0.08
CA LEU A 112 -4.09 -1.65 0.99
C LEU A 112 -4.30 -0.99 2.37
N LEU A 113 -4.81 0.25 2.39
CA LEU A 113 -5.16 0.94 3.63
C LEU A 113 -6.23 0.18 4.43
N ASN A 114 -7.30 -0.24 3.75
CA ASN A 114 -8.36 -1.04 4.36
C ASN A 114 -7.84 -2.38 4.90
N PHE A 115 -6.89 -3.00 4.22
CA PHE A 115 -6.21 -4.18 4.74
C PHE A 115 -5.42 -3.86 6.02
N ALA A 116 -4.57 -2.83 6.01
CA ALA A 116 -3.79 -2.44 7.17
C ALA A 116 -4.66 -2.10 8.40
N GLN A 117 -5.79 -1.42 8.17
CA GLN A 117 -6.76 -1.12 9.23
C GLN A 117 -7.37 -2.40 9.83
N ARG A 118 -7.78 -3.37 8.99
CA ARG A 118 -8.33 -4.65 9.46
C ARG A 118 -7.32 -5.47 10.26
N CYS A 119 -6.03 -5.34 9.93
CA CYS A 119 -4.94 -5.95 10.68
C CYS A 119 -4.60 -5.21 11.99
N GLY A 120 -5.25 -4.08 12.30
CA GLY A 120 -4.93 -3.28 13.47
C GLY A 120 -3.55 -2.62 13.40
N ALA A 121 -3.02 -2.41 12.18
CA ALA A 121 -1.72 -1.79 12.00
C ALA A 121 -1.74 -0.33 12.49
N LYS A 122 -0.65 0.10 13.13
CA LYS A 122 -0.43 1.50 13.50
C LYS A 122 0.01 2.32 12.28
N TYR A 123 0.85 1.70 11.44
CA TYR A 123 1.41 2.34 10.26
C TYR A 123 1.29 1.45 9.04
N ILE A 124 1.26 2.10 7.87
CA ILE A 124 1.41 1.45 6.58
C ILE A 124 2.59 2.09 5.85
N LEU A 125 3.53 1.25 5.42
CA LEU A 125 4.69 1.66 4.63
C LEU A 125 4.37 1.42 3.16
N TYR A 126 3.94 2.45 2.44
CA TYR A 126 3.84 2.37 0.99
C TYR A 126 5.24 2.42 0.39
N GLN A 127 5.61 1.40 -0.37
CA GLN A 127 6.91 1.33 -1.05
C GLN A 127 6.75 0.85 -2.49
N SER A 128 7.54 1.43 -3.39
CA SER A 128 7.65 0.93 -4.77
C SER A 128 8.46 -0.37 -4.79
N LEU A 129 8.31 -1.17 -5.85
CA LEU A 129 9.01 -2.45 -6.00
C LEU A 129 10.51 -2.25 -6.25
N GLU A 130 10.89 -1.10 -6.79
CA GLU A 130 12.25 -0.71 -7.16
C GLU A 130 13.10 -0.28 -5.95
N VAL A 131 12.47 -0.02 -4.79
CA VAL A 131 13.15 0.51 -3.61
C VAL A 131 13.25 -0.52 -2.49
N GLN A 132 14.45 -0.69 -1.97
CA GLN A 132 14.71 -1.54 -0.82
C GLN A 132 14.72 -0.73 0.48
N CYS A 133 13.75 -1.00 1.35
CA CYS A 133 13.76 -0.49 2.72
C CYS A 133 14.58 -1.40 3.63
N THR A 134 15.59 -0.86 4.31
CA THR A 134 16.34 -1.59 5.34
C THR A 134 15.79 -1.29 6.73
N THR A 135 16.11 -2.13 7.72
CA THR A 135 15.73 -1.90 9.13
C THR A 135 16.17 -0.53 9.63
N ALA A 136 17.37 -0.07 9.26
CA ALA A 136 17.87 1.24 9.66
C ALA A 136 17.06 2.39 9.03
N VAL A 137 16.63 2.24 7.77
CA VAL A 137 15.76 3.22 7.10
C VAL A 137 14.37 3.24 7.76
N LEU A 138 13.77 2.07 7.98
CA LEU A 138 12.47 1.97 8.63
C LEU A 138 12.49 2.55 10.05
N GLN A 139 13.56 2.28 10.81
CA GLN A 139 13.74 2.85 12.14
C GLN A 139 13.81 4.38 12.08
N ARG A 140 14.61 4.95 11.16
CA ARG A 140 14.66 6.42 10.99
C ARG A 140 13.30 7.01 10.62
N LEU A 141 12.52 6.35 9.77
CA LEU A 141 11.16 6.80 9.46
C LEU A 141 10.29 6.81 10.72
N LEU A 142 10.36 5.79 11.57
CA LEU A 142 9.64 5.76 12.83
C LEU A 142 10.10 6.86 13.80
N ASP A 143 11.41 7.09 13.91
CA ASP A 143 11.99 8.11 14.78
C ASP A 143 11.54 9.52 14.37
N HIS A 144 11.34 9.76 13.07
CA HIS A 144 10.83 11.01 12.54
C HIS A 144 9.30 11.13 12.60
N HIS A 145 8.55 10.03 12.73
CA HIS A 145 7.09 10.06 12.71
C HIS A 145 6.52 10.38 14.10
N THR A 146 6.07 11.61 14.30
CA THR A 146 5.39 12.05 15.53
C THR A 146 3.86 11.90 15.44
N ASP A 147 3.16 12.08 16.56
CA ASP A 147 1.70 11.90 16.66
C ASP A 147 0.89 12.96 15.91
N ASP A 148 1.50 14.08 15.50
CA ASP A 148 0.92 15.16 14.69
C ASP A 148 1.18 14.97 13.17
N MET A 149 2.09 14.07 12.78
CA MET A 149 2.36 13.76 11.38
C MET A 149 1.35 12.78 10.78
N LEU A 150 1.02 12.98 9.50
CA LEU A 150 0.24 12.03 8.69
C LEU A 150 1.15 11.03 7.98
N VAL A 151 2.29 11.51 7.49
CA VAL A 151 3.22 10.76 6.65
C VAL A 151 4.64 11.28 6.84
N VAL A 152 5.60 10.37 6.77
CA VAL A 152 7.03 10.69 6.61
C VAL A 152 7.60 9.83 5.47
N GLY A 153 8.58 10.37 4.74
CA GLY A 153 9.28 9.66 3.68
C GLY A 153 10.66 10.28 3.48
N PRO A 154 11.64 9.50 2.98
CA PRO A 154 12.96 10.04 2.71
C PRO A 154 12.94 10.88 1.43
N VAL A 155 13.84 11.87 1.39
CA VAL A 155 14.18 12.59 0.16
C VAL A 155 15.22 11.74 -0.57
N PHE A 156 14.91 11.31 -1.80
CA PHE A 156 15.82 10.58 -2.67
C PHE A 156 16.53 11.54 -3.63
N ASP A 157 17.62 11.09 -4.23
CA ASP A 157 18.34 11.84 -5.25
C ASP A 157 17.41 12.21 -6.40
N GLY A 158 17.45 13.47 -6.83
CA GLY A 158 16.58 14.02 -7.89
C GLY A 158 15.28 14.66 -7.38
N HIS A 159 14.93 14.49 -6.10
CA HIS A 159 13.82 15.22 -5.48
C HIS A 159 14.20 16.67 -5.17
N ASP A 160 13.26 17.57 -5.37
CA ASP A 160 13.38 19.00 -5.08
C ASP A 160 12.56 19.32 -3.82
N PHE A 161 12.94 18.65 -2.72
CA PHE A 161 12.27 18.86 -1.44
C PHE A 161 12.71 20.20 -0.83
N GLN A 162 11.74 20.99 -0.41
CA GLN A 162 11.97 22.22 0.35
C GLN A 162 11.03 22.30 1.55
N PRO A 163 11.50 22.80 2.70
CA PRO A 163 10.63 23.03 3.86
C PRO A 163 9.50 24.02 3.57
N GLY A 164 8.36 23.82 4.25
CA GLY A 164 7.20 24.71 4.20
C GLY A 164 6.09 24.22 3.27
N GLU A 165 5.08 25.07 3.08
CA GLU A 165 3.97 24.77 2.16
C GLU A 165 4.46 24.82 0.71
N ARG A 166 4.15 23.77 -0.05
CA ARG A 166 4.58 23.59 -1.44
C ARG A 166 3.48 22.98 -2.27
N LEU A 167 3.48 23.32 -3.56
CA LEU A 167 2.68 22.60 -4.54
C LEU A 167 3.25 21.18 -4.67
N LEU A 168 2.38 20.19 -4.51
CA LEU A 168 2.76 18.78 -4.51
C LEU A 168 2.88 18.27 -5.94
N ASN A 169 4.01 17.64 -6.24
CA ASN A 169 4.22 16.83 -7.44
C ASN A 169 5.19 15.67 -7.11
N GLY A 170 5.45 14.81 -8.10
CA GLY A 170 6.31 13.64 -7.90
C GLY A 170 7.75 13.96 -7.47
N ARG A 171 8.24 15.19 -7.70
CA ARG A 171 9.59 15.65 -7.34
C ARG A 171 9.64 16.40 -6.03
N THR A 172 8.60 17.14 -5.68
CA THR A 172 8.56 17.94 -4.43
C THR A 172 8.08 17.11 -3.26
N THR A 173 7.38 16.00 -3.52
CA THR A 173 6.69 15.21 -2.49
C THR A 173 6.68 13.72 -2.84
N PRO A 174 7.72 12.96 -2.47
CA PRO A 174 7.91 11.60 -2.96
C PRO A 174 7.18 10.54 -2.14
N TRP A 175 5.90 10.77 -1.84
CA TRP A 175 5.10 9.82 -1.06
C TRP A 175 4.84 8.48 -1.76
N ASN A 176 5.15 8.40 -3.06
CA ASN A 176 4.88 7.23 -3.89
C ASN A 176 6.01 6.20 -3.88
N THR A 177 7.21 6.59 -3.42
CA THR A 177 8.41 5.76 -3.53
C THR A 177 8.67 4.96 -2.26
N LEU A 178 8.73 5.63 -1.11
CA LEU A 178 8.86 5.00 0.21
C LEU A 178 8.32 5.96 1.27
N ALA A 179 7.14 5.68 1.82
CA ALA A 179 6.50 6.56 2.78
C ALA A 179 5.77 5.79 3.86
N LEU A 180 6.01 6.16 5.12
CA LEU A 180 5.35 5.62 6.29
C LEU A 180 4.19 6.52 6.68
N TRP A 181 2.98 6.00 6.62
CA TRP A 181 1.74 6.71 6.91
C TRP A 181 1.11 6.23 8.21
N SER A 182 0.49 7.16 8.93
CA SER A 182 -0.39 6.84 10.06
C SER A 182 -1.70 6.23 9.56
N VAL A 183 -1.93 4.95 9.84
CA VAL A 183 -3.18 4.26 9.45
C VAL A 183 -4.39 4.95 10.11
N ARG A 184 -4.30 5.28 11.40
CA ARG A 184 -5.38 5.93 12.15
C ARG A 184 -5.84 7.23 11.50
N LYS A 185 -4.90 8.06 11.04
CA LYS A 185 -5.23 9.38 10.45
C LYS A 185 -5.65 9.25 9.00
N LEU A 186 -4.88 8.50 8.21
CA LEU A 186 -5.17 8.33 6.79
C LEU A 186 -6.52 7.64 6.58
N ALA A 187 -6.91 6.69 7.44
CA ALA A 187 -8.22 6.04 7.39
C ALA A 187 -9.43 6.98 7.54
N LEU A 188 -9.25 8.19 8.07
CA LEU A 188 -10.35 9.15 8.21
C LEU A 188 -10.82 9.68 6.85
N THR A 189 -9.93 9.71 5.86
CA THR A 189 -10.22 10.25 4.52
C THR A 189 -9.97 9.26 3.40
N GLY A 190 -9.06 8.30 3.62
CA GLY A 190 -8.41 7.55 2.55
C GLY A 190 -7.58 8.45 1.65
N PHE A 191 -7.11 7.88 0.55
CA PHE A 191 -6.65 8.63 -0.61
C PHE A 191 -7.87 9.15 -1.38
N LEU A 192 -7.88 10.44 -1.66
CA LEU A 192 -8.98 11.11 -2.34
C LEU A 192 -8.94 10.80 -3.84
N CYS A 193 -10.10 10.54 -4.45
CA CYS A 193 -10.20 10.23 -5.89
C CYS A 193 -9.60 11.31 -6.81
N ILE A 194 -9.57 12.57 -6.36
CA ILE A 194 -8.91 13.68 -7.08
C ILE A 194 -7.43 13.41 -7.36
N ALA A 195 -6.78 12.55 -6.57
CA ALA A 195 -5.39 12.16 -6.78
C ALA A 195 -5.16 11.28 -8.02
N ASP A 196 -6.21 10.67 -8.59
CA ASP A 196 -6.15 10.02 -9.90
C ASP A 196 -6.24 11.03 -11.06
N GLY A 197 -6.41 12.33 -10.75
CA GLY A 197 -6.65 13.39 -11.71
C GLY A 197 -8.14 13.74 -11.82
N LEU A 198 -8.44 14.95 -12.29
CA LEU A 198 -9.78 15.29 -12.73
C LEU A 198 -10.01 14.62 -14.10
N PRO A 199 -11.16 13.97 -14.34
CA PRO A 199 -11.53 13.64 -15.70
C PRO A 199 -11.60 14.97 -16.47
N ASP A 200 -10.88 15.07 -17.59
CA ASP A 200 -11.06 16.18 -18.52
C ASP A 200 -12.56 16.34 -18.78
N VAL A 201 -13.03 17.59 -18.74
CA VAL A 201 -14.44 18.00 -18.79
C VAL A 201 -15.25 17.08 -19.70
N ALA A 202 -16.11 16.28 -19.07
CA ALA A 202 -17.07 15.28 -19.59
C ALA A 202 -16.93 14.88 -21.08
N PRO A 203 -16.65 13.60 -21.41
CA PRO A 203 -17.30 13.02 -22.57
C PRO A 203 -18.78 12.99 -22.24
N SER A 204 -19.58 13.75 -23.00
CA SER A 204 -21.04 13.65 -22.99
C SER A 204 -21.43 12.17 -22.94
N ILE A 205 -22.15 11.76 -21.89
CA ILE A 205 -22.75 10.42 -21.81
C ILE A 205 -23.59 10.24 -23.08
N GLY A 206 -23.14 9.38 -24.01
CA GLY A 206 -23.90 9.02 -25.20
C GLY A 206 -23.29 9.32 -26.58
N ARG A 207 -21.96 9.19 -26.79
CA ARG A 207 -21.44 8.97 -28.15
C ARG A 207 -20.43 7.82 -28.18
N GLU A 208 -20.87 6.70 -28.76
CA GLU A 208 -20.02 5.59 -29.15
C GLU A 208 -18.91 6.09 -30.09
N GLY A 209 -17.68 5.64 -29.83
CA GLY A 209 -16.55 5.79 -30.74
C GLY A 209 -15.56 6.89 -30.34
N MET A 210 -14.63 6.58 -29.43
CA MET A 210 -13.31 7.22 -29.46
C MET A 210 -12.25 6.26 -28.90
N GLN A 211 -11.21 6.03 -29.70
CA GLN A 211 -10.06 5.17 -29.39
C GLN A 211 -9.23 5.73 -28.21
N PRO A 212 -8.46 4.88 -27.50
CA PRO A 212 -7.63 5.33 -26.39
C PRO A 212 -6.41 6.10 -26.91
N VAL A 213 -6.20 7.33 -26.43
CA VAL A 213 -4.96 8.08 -26.66
C VAL A 213 -4.08 8.02 -25.41
N ARG A 214 -3.02 7.23 -25.56
CA ARG A 214 -1.66 7.20 -24.96
C ARG A 214 -1.35 8.00 -23.67
N GLY A 215 -0.80 7.26 -22.70
CA GLY A 215 0.51 7.51 -22.07
C GLY A 215 0.62 8.70 -21.10
N ASN A 216 0.66 8.41 -19.79
CA ASN A 216 0.95 9.40 -18.76
C ASN A 216 2.48 9.58 -18.62
N PRO A 217 3.05 10.80 -18.56
CA PRO A 217 4.50 11.05 -18.59
C PRO A 217 5.22 10.80 -17.26
N GLN A 218 4.75 9.84 -16.46
CA GLN A 218 5.41 9.45 -15.20
C GLN A 218 6.31 8.22 -15.34
N GLU A 219 6.55 7.77 -16.57
CA GLU A 219 7.65 6.85 -16.90
C GLU A 219 8.88 7.68 -17.31
N HIS A 220 9.67 8.09 -16.33
CA HIS A 220 11.04 8.56 -16.51
C HIS A 220 11.91 8.03 -15.37
#